data_AF-S9R6A9-F1
#
_entry.id   AF-S9R6A9-F1
#
_cell.length_a   1.000
_cell.length_b   1.000
_cell.length_c   1.000
_cell.angle_alpha   90.00
_cell.angle_beta   90.00
_cell.angle_gamma   90.00
#
_symmetry.space_group_name_H-M   'P 1'
#
loop_
_entity.id
_entity.type
_entity.pdbx_description
1 polymer ?
#
loop_
_entity_poly.entity_id
_entity_poly.type
_entity_poly.pdbx_seq_one_letter_code
_entity_poly.pdbx_strand_id
1 'polypeptide(L)'
;MDARRLLGWGLVALCTACSGAKQAVRASSDEAVGGSGPVAERSQGSQLPPESRRYVDQTLGFELTQPGGDWLLDETDEQTPEGLAIPVVLRHRTSGAQVVLQVAPAVASPIQFAERLTLGLRSQPGFVTSDPEPLPLSDSAVGFQFAVGDNVRGRVVVRDGSEGHVFMMLATWPSAAPDDVPETVNTLFESVHPLPVEVPEQL
;
A
#
# COMPACT_ATOMS: atom_id res chain seq x y z
N MET A 1 -32.73 -27.80 5.06
CA MET A 1 -32.70 -26.46 5.67
C MET A 1 -31.33 -25.88 5.37
N ASP A 2 -31.25 -25.20 4.24
CA ASP A 2 -30.04 -24.57 3.70
C ASP A 2 -29.74 -23.25 4.40
N ALA A 3 -28.46 -22.99 4.64
CA ALA A 3 -27.92 -21.63 4.74
C ALA A 3 -26.40 -21.64 4.53
N ARG A 4 -25.99 -21.84 3.27
CA ARG A 4 -24.65 -21.46 2.79
C ARG A 4 -24.56 -19.93 2.80
N ARG A 5 -23.92 -19.35 3.82
CA ARG A 5 -23.50 -17.95 3.80
C ARG A 5 -22.18 -17.85 3.02
N LEU A 6 -22.29 -17.43 1.78
CA LEU A 6 -21.17 -17.05 0.91
C LEU A 6 -20.56 -15.74 1.43
N LEU A 7 -19.32 -15.81 1.92
CA LEU A 7 -18.47 -14.63 2.10
C LEU A 7 -17.89 -14.25 0.73
N GLY A 8 -18.52 -13.28 0.06
CA GLY A 8 -17.98 -12.65 -1.13
C GLY A 8 -17.00 -11.55 -0.72
N TRP A 9 -15.70 -11.81 -0.82
CA TRP A 9 -14.68 -10.78 -0.72
C TRP A 9 -14.56 -10.12 -2.10
N GLY A 10 -15.16 -8.93 -2.22
CA GLY A 10 -15.20 -8.15 -3.45
C GLY A 10 -13.85 -7.53 -3.74
N LEU A 11 -13.17 -8.02 -4.78
CA LEU A 11 -12.13 -7.30 -5.49
C LEU A 11 -12.76 -6.03 -6.10
N VAL A 12 -12.43 -4.86 -5.55
CA VAL A 12 -12.78 -3.57 -6.14
C VAL A 12 -11.96 -3.40 -7.42
N ALA A 13 -12.65 -3.57 -8.56
CA ALA A 13 -12.10 -3.30 -9.88
C ALA A 13 -12.02 -1.77 -10.10
N LEU A 14 -10.80 -1.25 -10.26
CA LEU A 14 -10.53 0.12 -10.69
C LEU A 14 -10.98 0.30 -12.15
N CYS A 15 -12.18 0.85 -12.35
CA CYS A 15 -12.62 1.33 -13.65
C CYS A 15 -11.86 2.62 -14.00
N THR A 16 -11.01 2.54 -15.02
CA THR A 16 -10.41 3.68 -15.72
C THR A 16 -11.50 4.47 -16.45
N ALA A 17 -11.92 5.60 -15.86
CA ALA A 17 -12.75 6.57 -16.55
C ALA A 17 -11.90 7.33 -17.58
N CYS A 18 -11.99 6.90 -18.84
CA CYS A 18 -11.60 7.71 -20.00
C CYS A 18 -12.50 8.94 -20.09
N SER A 19 -12.08 10.06 -19.52
CA SER A 19 -12.66 11.38 -19.87
C SER A 19 -11.91 11.95 -21.06
N GLY A 20 -12.47 11.71 -22.24
CA GLY A 20 -12.22 12.54 -23.41
C GLY A 20 -13.23 13.67 -23.46
N ALA A 21 -12.77 14.92 -23.56
CA ALA A 21 -13.47 15.98 -24.28
C ALA A 21 -12.60 17.22 -24.51
N LYS A 22 -12.42 17.52 -25.81
CA LYS A 22 -12.39 18.85 -26.44
C LYS A 22 -11.13 19.71 -26.29
N GLN A 23 -10.26 19.56 -27.30
CA GLN A 23 -9.60 20.69 -27.95
C GLN A 23 -10.63 21.70 -28.44
N ALA A 24 -10.45 22.98 -28.11
CA ALA A 24 -11.03 24.10 -28.84
C ALA A 24 -10.07 25.30 -28.86
N VAL A 25 -9.47 25.50 -30.03
CA VAL A 25 -9.22 26.76 -30.74
C VAL A 25 -8.41 27.89 -30.04
N ARG A 26 -7.31 28.25 -30.71
CA ARG A 26 -6.47 29.43 -30.47
C ARG A 26 -7.17 30.76 -30.79
N ALA A 27 -6.66 31.79 -30.11
CA ALA A 27 -6.54 33.20 -30.47
C ALA A 27 -7.73 34.12 -30.19
N SER A 28 -7.52 35.04 -29.26
CA SER A 28 -7.43 36.48 -29.59
C SER A 28 -6.59 37.18 -28.52
N SER A 29 -5.63 37.95 -29.01
CA SER A 29 -4.75 38.84 -28.25
C SER A 29 -5.50 40.13 -27.95
N ASP A 30 -5.36 40.66 -26.74
CA ASP A 30 -5.45 42.10 -26.47
C ASP A 30 -4.44 42.48 -25.38
N GLU A 31 -3.51 43.33 -25.76
CA GLU A 31 -2.72 44.27 -24.93
C GLU A 31 -3.71 45.19 -24.16
N ALA A 32 -3.49 45.77 -22.97
CA ALA A 32 -2.31 46.06 -22.18
C ALA A 32 -2.71 46.55 -20.75
N VAL A 33 -1.68 46.80 -19.93
CA VAL A 33 -1.57 47.68 -18.75
C VAL A 33 -1.81 47.09 -17.35
N GLY A 34 -0.68 46.94 -16.63
CA GLY A 34 -0.50 47.61 -15.33
C GLY A 34 -0.61 46.73 -14.08
N GLY A 35 0.51 46.45 -13.43
CA GLY A 35 0.51 45.96 -12.05
C GLY A 35 1.79 45.25 -11.65
N SER A 36 2.76 46.02 -11.16
CA SER A 36 3.98 45.52 -10.51
C SER A 36 3.61 44.61 -9.33
N GLY A 37 3.96 43.33 -9.44
CA GLY A 37 4.08 42.40 -8.32
C GLY A 37 5.48 41.78 -8.37
N PRO A 38 6.20 41.66 -7.25
CA PRO A 38 7.52 41.07 -7.26
C PRO A 38 7.42 39.63 -7.79
N VAL A 39 8.14 39.38 -8.88
CA VAL A 39 8.43 38.04 -9.37
C VAL A 39 9.20 37.37 -8.25
N ALA A 40 8.50 36.58 -7.44
CA ALA A 40 9.14 35.60 -6.59
C ALA A 40 9.98 34.73 -7.51
N GLU A 41 11.30 34.91 -7.41
CA GLU A 41 12.27 34.02 -8.00
C GLU A 41 11.80 32.60 -7.76
N ARG A 42 11.57 31.88 -8.86
CA ARG A 42 11.44 30.44 -8.83
C ARG A 42 12.74 29.94 -8.23
N SER A 43 12.73 29.68 -6.93
CA SER A 43 13.65 28.75 -6.31
C SER A 43 13.45 27.44 -7.05
N GLN A 44 14.25 27.25 -8.10
CA GLN A 44 14.67 25.94 -8.54
C GLN A 44 15.41 25.34 -7.35
N GLY A 45 14.64 24.84 -6.39
CA GLY A 45 15.15 23.93 -5.39
C GLY A 45 15.66 22.74 -6.17
N SER A 46 16.98 22.61 -6.23
CA SER A 46 17.66 21.38 -6.60
C SER A 46 16.93 20.24 -5.89
N GLN A 47 16.08 19.51 -6.60
CA GLN A 47 15.41 18.32 -6.08
C GLN A 47 16.47 17.23 -6.00
N LEU A 48 17.30 17.32 -4.96
CA LEU A 48 17.90 16.15 -4.37
C LEU A 48 16.77 15.13 -4.15
N PRO A 49 16.95 13.85 -4.50
CA PRO A 49 15.93 12.84 -4.26
C PRO A 49 15.52 12.92 -2.79
N PRO A 50 14.21 12.85 -2.47
CA PRO A 50 13.77 12.97 -1.09
C PRO A 50 14.49 11.91 -0.27
N GLU A 51 15.19 12.34 0.79
CA GLU A 51 15.73 11.43 1.80
C GLU A 51 14.59 10.56 2.36
N SER A 52 14.92 9.37 2.86
CA SER A 52 13.91 8.48 3.45
C SER A 52 13.09 9.23 4.51
N ARG A 53 11.77 9.10 4.44
CA ARG A 53 10.84 9.83 5.31
C ARG A 53 10.11 8.86 6.23
N ARG A 54 10.13 9.15 7.54
CA ARG A 54 9.31 8.44 8.53
C ARG A 54 7.87 8.95 8.47
N TYR A 55 6.92 8.01 8.37
CA TYR A 55 5.49 8.20 8.47
C TYR A 55 4.99 7.52 9.76
N VAL A 56 4.09 8.18 10.49
CA VAL A 56 3.55 7.69 11.76
C VAL A 56 2.06 7.93 11.79
N ASP A 57 1.29 6.87 12.08
CA ASP A 57 -0.14 6.94 12.36
C ASP A 57 -0.38 6.49 13.81
N GLN A 58 -0.66 7.46 14.67
CA GLN A 58 -0.89 7.19 16.09
C GLN A 58 -2.25 6.54 16.36
N THR A 59 -3.23 6.73 15.46
CA THR A 59 -4.58 6.20 15.63
C THR A 59 -4.62 4.71 15.32
N LEU A 60 -3.97 4.29 14.24
CA LEU A 60 -3.86 2.89 13.86
C LEU A 60 -2.62 2.21 14.49
N GLY A 61 -1.76 2.99 15.14
CA GLY A 61 -0.69 2.49 15.98
C GLY A 61 0.48 1.91 15.18
N PHE A 62 0.86 2.54 14.07
CA PHE A 62 2.00 2.08 13.27
C PHE A 62 2.92 3.21 12.82
N GLU A 63 4.11 2.81 12.41
CA GLU A 63 5.04 3.63 11.68
C GLU A 63 5.60 2.89 10.46
N LEU A 64 6.13 3.66 9.51
CA LEU A 64 6.64 3.20 8.23
C LEU A 64 7.78 4.14 7.80
N THR A 65 8.86 3.60 7.26
CA THR A 65 9.87 4.43 6.58
C THR A 65 9.67 4.34 5.07
N GLN A 66 9.20 5.43 4.46
CA GLN A 66 9.12 5.52 3.01
C GLN A 66 10.54 5.59 2.42
N PRO A 67 10.90 4.71 1.48
CA PRO A 67 12.14 4.81 0.75
C PRO A 67 12.08 6.06 -0.10
N GLY A 68 13.18 6.83 -0.08
CA GLY A 68 13.37 7.94 -0.99
C GLY A 68 13.32 7.51 -2.46
N GLY A 69 13.35 8.48 -3.38
CA GLY A 69 13.44 8.22 -4.81
C GLY A 69 12.11 7.91 -5.49
N ASP A 70 11.96 6.69 -6.03
CA ASP A 70 10.89 6.32 -6.97
C ASP A 70 9.59 5.82 -6.32
N TRP A 71 9.55 5.70 -5.00
CA TRP A 71 8.34 5.34 -4.26
C TRP A 71 7.63 6.58 -3.76
N LEU A 72 6.34 6.66 -4.05
CA LEU A 72 5.42 7.68 -3.56
C LEU A 72 4.53 7.06 -2.49
N LEU A 73 4.28 7.80 -1.41
CA LEU A 73 3.35 7.41 -0.35
C LEU A 73 2.07 8.22 -0.52
N ASP A 74 0.95 7.52 -0.62
CA ASP A 74 -0.38 8.09 -0.59
C ASP A 74 -1.10 7.65 0.68
N GLU A 75 -1.54 8.63 1.46
CA GLU A 75 -2.39 8.42 2.64
C GLU A 75 -3.83 8.26 2.18
N THR A 76 -4.58 7.36 2.82
CA THR A 76 -5.99 7.13 2.49
C THR A 76 -6.83 6.93 3.74
N ASP A 77 -8.09 7.34 3.67
CA ASP A 77 -9.10 7.10 4.71
C ASP A 77 -10.03 5.92 4.36
N GLU A 78 -9.60 5.03 3.46
CA GLU A 78 -10.42 3.91 3.00
C GLU A 78 -10.65 2.91 4.14
N GLN A 79 -11.92 2.59 4.38
CA GLN A 79 -12.36 1.59 5.33
C GLN A 79 -13.40 0.67 4.71
N THR A 80 -13.28 -0.62 4.98
CA THR A 80 -14.29 -1.61 4.61
C THR A 80 -15.32 -1.77 5.72
N PRO A 81 -16.55 -2.22 5.41
CA PRO A 81 -17.59 -2.48 6.42
C PRO A 81 -17.18 -3.48 7.51
N GLU A 82 -16.19 -4.33 7.23
CA GLU A 82 -15.63 -5.33 8.14
C GLU A 82 -14.59 -4.75 9.11
N GLY A 83 -14.34 -3.44 9.06
CA GLY A 83 -13.40 -2.74 9.94
C GLY A 83 -11.95 -2.80 9.47
N LEU A 84 -11.70 -3.18 8.21
CA LEU A 84 -10.37 -3.10 7.62
C LEU A 84 -10.11 -1.67 7.14
N ALA A 85 -8.99 -1.08 7.56
CA ALA A 85 -8.52 0.22 7.10
C ALA A 85 -7.36 0.05 6.12
N ILE A 86 -7.26 0.95 5.13
CA ILE A 86 -6.14 1.01 4.17
C ILE A 86 -5.43 2.36 4.31
N PRO A 87 -4.68 2.60 5.39
CA PRO A 87 -4.14 3.93 5.66
C PRO A 87 -3.09 4.40 4.65
N VAL A 88 -2.36 3.47 4.03
CA VAL A 88 -1.24 3.80 3.15
C VAL A 88 -1.19 2.92 1.91
N VAL A 89 -1.01 3.57 0.77
CA VAL A 89 -0.63 2.95 -0.50
C VAL A 89 0.69 3.56 -0.97
N LEU A 90 1.72 2.73 -1.11
CA LEU A 90 3.00 3.10 -1.69
C LEU A 90 3.02 2.69 -3.17
N ARG A 91 3.35 3.62 -4.06
CA ARG A 91 3.36 3.39 -5.51
C ARG A 91 4.73 3.69 -6.09
N HIS A 92 5.26 2.76 -6.86
CA HIS A 92 6.47 2.98 -7.64
C HIS A 92 6.14 3.78 -8.91
N ARG A 93 6.86 4.89 -9.15
CA ARG A 93 6.55 5.87 -10.21
C ARG A 93 6.46 5.29 -11.61
N THR A 94 7.35 4.35 -11.95
CA THR A 94 7.54 3.88 -13.33
C THR A 94 7.23 2.40 -13.53
N SER A 95 7.48 1.53 -12.56
CA SER A 95 7.33 0.08 -12.73
C SER A 95 5.90 -0.42 -12.60
N GLY A 96 4.98 0.39 -12.05
CA GLY A 96 3.63 -0.05 -11.71
C GLY A 96 3.56 -0.93 -10.46
N ALA A 97 4.66 -1.09 -9.73
CA ALA A 97 4.67 -1.78 -8.44
C ALA A 97 3.92 -0.98 -7.37
N GLN A 98 3.27 -1.69 -6.46
CA GLN A 98 2.49 -1.12 -5.37
C GLN A 98 2.68 -1.93 -4.08
N VAL A 99 2.67 -1.24 -2.95
CA VAL A 99 2.58 -1.82 -1.61
C VAL A 99 1.41 -1.19 -0.89
N VAL A 100 0.54 -2.00 -0.31
CA VAL A 100 -0.64 -1.58 0.43
C VAL A 100 -0.50 -2.06 1.86
N LEU A 101 -0.62 -1.14 2.82
CA LEU A 101 -0.75 -1.49 4.23
C LEU A 101 -2.23 -1.52 4.59
N GLN A 102 -2.69 -2.66 5.09
CA GLN A 102 -4.02 -2.85 5.63
C GLN A 102 -3.93 -3.13 7.13
N VAL A 103 -4.80 -2.48 7.89
CA VAL A 103 -4.93 -2.66 9.34
C VAL A 103 -6.31 -3.26 9.60
N ALA A 104 -6.34 -4.43 10.24
CA ALA A 104 -7.59 -5.16 10.50
C ALA A 104 -7.69 -5.53 11.99
N PRO A 105 -8.91 -5.70 12.54
CA PRO A 105 -9.11 -6.22 13.88
C PRO A 105 -8.48 -7.61 14.05
N ALA A 106 -7.81 -7.86 15.17
CA ALA A 106 -7.15 -9.11 15.52
C ALA A 106 -8.14 -10.21 15.95
N VAL A 107 -9.11 -10.53 15.09
CA VAL A 107 -10.11 -11.59 15.34
C VAL A 107 -9.59 -13.02 15.07
N ALA A 108 -8.36 -13.12 14.57
CA ALA A 108 -7.64 -14.36 14.29
C ALA A 108 -6.12 -14.11 14.35
N SER A 109 -5.32 -15.16 14.48
CA SER A 109 -3.86 -15.02 14.46
C SER A 109 -3.31 -14.70 13.05
N PRO A 110 -2.11 -14.12 12.92
CA PRO A 110 -1.49 -13.85 11.62
C PRO A 110 -1.42 -15.05 10.69
N ILE A 111 -1.06 -16.23 11.22
CA ILE A 111 -1.03 -17.47 10.44
C ILE A 111 -2.43 -17.85 9.92
N GLN A 112 -3.47 -17.72 10.74
CA GLN A 112 -4.86 -18.02 10.33
C GLN A 112 -5.36 -17.04 9.26
N PHE A 113 -4.97 -15.76 9.36
CA PHE A 113 -5.24 -14.78 8.30
C PHE A 113 -4.53 -15.18 6.99
N ALA A 114 -3.23 -15.50 7.04
CA ALA A 114 -2.45 -15.87 5.87
C ALA A 114 -3.00 -17.15 5.20
N GLU A 115 -3.38 -18.17 5.97
CA GLU A 115 -4.00 -19.40 5.47
C GLU A 115 -5.34 -19.13 4.78
N ARG A 116 -6.20 -18.31 5.40
CA ARG A 116 -7.51 -17.95 4.81
C ARG A 116 -7.36 -17.13 3.54
N LEU A 117 -6.43 -16.18 3.51
CA LEU A 117 -6.11 -15.39 2.32
C LEU A 117 -5.60 -16.28 1.19
N THR A 118 -4.66 -17.17 1.50
CA THR A 118 -4.09 -18.13 0.55
C THR A 118 -5.18 -19.02 -0.03
N LEU A 119 -6.05 -19.59 0.82
CA LEU A 119 -7.18 -20.41 0.39
C LEU A 119 -8.15 -19.61 -0.50
N GLY A 120 -8.47 -18.37 -0.10
CA GLY A 120 -9.33 -17.48 -0.87
C GLY A 120 -8.75 -17.18 -2.25
N LEU A 121 -7.46 -16.82 -2.33
CA LEU A 121 -6.78 -16.52 -3.59
C LEU A 121 -6.68 -17.76 -4.49
N ARG A 122 -6.34 -18.93 -3.95
CA ARG A 122 -6.29 -20.20 -4.71
C ARG A 122 -7.64 -20.59 -5.33
N SER A 123 -8.74 -20.13 -4.75
CA SER A 123 -10.09 -20.37 -5.31
C SER A 123 -10.40 -19.49 -6.53
N GLN A 124 -9.60 -18.44 -6.78
CA GLN A 124 -9.82 -17.51 -7.88
C GLN A 124 -9.09 -17.98 -9.15
N PRO A 125 -9.73 -17.89 -10.33
CA PRO A 125 -9.09 -18.23 -11.60
C PRO A 125 -7.81 -17.41 -11.84
N GLY A 126 -6.75 -18.10 -12.26
CA GLY A 126 -5.48 -17.45 -12.65
C GLY A 126 -4.54 -17.11 -11.49
N PHE A 127 -4.95 -17.33 -10.24
CA PHE A 127 -4.08 -17.17 -9.07
C PHE A 127 -3.31 -18.45 -8.76
N VAL A 128 -2.01 -18.29 -8.51
CA VAL A 128 -1.14 -19.33 -7.96
C VAL A 128 -0.48 -18.75 -6.71
N THR A 129 -0.45 -19.50 -5.61
CA THR A 129 0.17 -19.04 -4.37
C THR A 129 1.12 -20.09 -3.79
N SER A 130 2.21 -19.65 -3.15
CA SER A 130 2.96 -20.50 -2.23
C SER A 130 2.12 -20.77 -0.98
N ASP A 131 2.57 -21.72 -0.15
CA ASP A 131 2.04 -21.85 1.20
C ASP A 131 2.54 -20.70 2.10
N PRO A 132 1.80 -20.34 3.16
CA PRO A 132 2.27 -19.42 4.18
C PRO A 132 3.47 -19.98 4.96
N GLU A 133 4.50 -19.16 5.13
CA GLU A 133 5.73 -19.51 5.84
C GLU A 133 6.11 -18.41 6.85
N PRO A 134 6.68 -18.77 8.02
CA PRO A 134 7.22 -17.78 8.95
C PRO A 134 8.30 -16.91 8.30
N LEU A 135 8.34 -15.63 8.65
CA LEU A 135 9.30 -14.67 8.12
C LEU A 135 10.20 -14.12 9.23
N PRO A 136 11.48 -13.81 8.95
CA PRO A 136 12.41 -13.20 9.91
C PRO A 136 12.14 -11.70 10.13
N LEU A 137 10.86 -11.30 10.15
CA LEU A 137 10.41 -9.93 10.37
C LEU A 137 9.99 -9.71 11.84
N SER A 138 9.34 -10.72 12.41
CA SER A 138 8.97 -10.84 13.82
C SER A 138 8.55 -12.30 14.08
N ASP A 139 8.44 -12.70 15.35
CA ASP A 139 8.02 -14.05 15.72
C ASP A 139 6.59 -14.40 15.24
N SER A 140 5.76 -13.37 15.03
CA SER A 140 4.38 -13.50 14.55
C SER A 140 4.27 -13.44 13.02
N ALA A 141 5.33 -13.03 12.31
CA ALA A 141 5.24 -12.70 10.90
C ALA A 141 5.17 -13.95 10.02
N VAL A 142 4.19 -13.98 9.13
CA VAL A 142 3.98 -15.04 8.16
C VAL A 142 3.78 -14.38 6.80
N GLY A 143 4.30 -14.99 5.74
CA GLY A 143 4.04 -14.50 4.39
C GLY A 143 3.97 -15.59 3.36
N PHE A 144 3.47 -15.22 2.19
CA PHE A 144 3.41 -16.09 1.03
C PHE A 144 3.56 -15.24 -0.24
N GLN A 145 3.93 -15.90 -1.32
CA GLN A 145 4.00 -15.31 -2.65
C GLN A 145 2.77 -15.71 -3.45
N PHE A 146 2.38 -14.87 -4.39
CA PHE A 146 1.38 -15.21 -5.38
C PHE A 146 1.73 -14.68 -6.76
N ALA A 147 1.09 -15.23 -7.77
CA ALA A 147 1.13 -14.77 -9.14
C ALA A 147 -0.28 -14.76 -9.73
N VAL A 148 -0.54 -13.83 -10.65
CA VAL A 148 -1.79 -13.76 -11.41
C VAL A 148 -1.46 -13.87 -12.90
N GLY A 149 -1.77 -15.02 -13.48
CA GLY A 149 -1.24 -15.41 -14.79
C GLY A 149 0.29 -15.27 -14.84
N ASP A 150 0.81 -14.88 -15.99
CA ASP A 150 2.25 -14.74 -16.21
C ASP A 150 2.76 -13.29 -15.98
N ASN A 151 1.86 -12.34 -15.77
CA ASN A 151 2.16 -10.91 -15.87
C ASN A 151 2.31 -10.20 -14.53
N VAL A 152 1.79 -10.75 -13.44
CA VAL A 152 1.80 -10.10 -12.13
C VAL A 152 2.35 -11.05 -11.09
N ARG A 153 3.28 -10.54 -10.29
CA ARG A 153 3.79 -11.16 -9.08
C ARG A 153 3.27 -10.38 -7.88
N GLY A 154 3.18 -11.06 -6.75
CA GLY A 154 2.87 -10.41 -5.49
C GLY A 154 3.37 -11.17 -4.29
N ARG A 155 3.41 -10.46 -3.17
CA ARG A 155 3.82 -10.98 -1.87
C ARG A 155 2.88 -10.43 -0.82
N VAL A 156 2.53 -11.28 0.13
CA VAL A 156 1.74 -10.91 1.30
C VAL A 156 2.58 -11.18 2.54
N VAL A 157 2.52 -10.25 3.48
CA VAL A 157 3.03 -10.42 4.85
C VAL A 157 1.91 -10.09 5.81
N VAL A 158 1.69 -10.97 6.79
CA VAL A 158 0.74 -10.78 7.88
C VAL A 158 1.50 -10.92 9.19
N ARG A 159 1.28 -10.01 10.14
CA ARG A 159 1.87 -10.06 11.47
C ARG A 159 1.00 -9.34 12.50
N ASP A 160 1.32 -9.52 13.77
CA ASP A 160 0.69 -8.72 14.82
C ASP A 160 0.98 -7.22 14.62
N GLY A 161 -0.05 -6.41 14.86
CA GLY A 161 0.01 -4.96 14.80
C GLY A 161 0.08 -4.33 16.18
N SER A 162 -0.47 -3.12 16.30
CA SER A 162 -0.79 -2.49 17.59
C SER A 162 -1.86 -3.31 18.34
N GLU A 163 -2.09 -2.99 19.63
CA GLU A 163 -3.04 -3.74 20.45
C GLU A 163 -4.41 -3.88 19.75
N GLY A 164 -4.89 -5.13 19.65
CA GLY A 164 -6.16 -5.45 19.00
C GLY A 164 -6.15 -5.44 17.47
N HIS A 165 -4.99 -5.24 16.83
CA HIS A 165 -4.87 -5.16 15.37
C HIS A 165 -3.86 -6.17 14.79
N VAL A 166 -4.10 -6.53 13.53
CA VAL A 166 -3.18 -7.27 12.67
C VAL A 166 -2.83 -6.37 11.49
N PHE A 167 -1.55 -6.36 11.12
CA PHE A 167 -1.08 -5.66 9.93
C PHE A 167 -0.93 -6.66 8.79
N MET A 168 -1.55 -6.33 7.66
CA MET A 168 -1.40 -7.06 6.40
C MET A 168 -0.76 -6.13 5.38
N MET A 169 0.39 -6.52 4.87
CA MET A 169 1.11 -5.80 3.84
C MET A 169 1.03 -6.62 2.55
N LEU A 170 0.43 -6.03 1.52
CA LEU A 170 0.23 -6.63 0.21
C LEU A 170 1.08 -5.86 -0.80
N ALA A 171 1.93 -6.57 -1.53
CA ALA A 171 2.69 -6.00 -2.64
C ALA A 171 2.33 -6.68 -3.95
N THR A 172 2.24 -5.90 -5.01
CA THR A 172 2.08 -6.39 -6.39
C THR A 172 3.04 -5.65 -7.31
N TRP A 173 3.54 -6.35 -8.32
CA TRP A 173 4.35 -5.75 -9.37
C TRP A 173 4.24 -6.55 -10.67
N PRO A 174 4.41 -5.89 -11.83
CA PRO A 174 4.50 -6.62 -13.10
C PRO A 174 5.69 -7.58 -13.10
N SER A 175 5.55 -8.73 -13.76
CA SER A 175 6.65 -9.70 -13.95
C SER A 175 7.84 -9.11 -14.72
N ALA A 176 7.64 -8.01 -15.44
CA ALA A 176 8.66 -7.26 -16.17
C ALA A 176 9.20 -6.05 -15.39
N ALA A 177 8.82 -5.88 -14.12
CA ALA A 177 9.37 -4.83 -13.27
C ALA A 177 10.91 -5.02 -13.11
N PRO A 178 11.65 -3.92 -12.90
CA PRO A 178 13.07 -3.98 -12.58
C PRO A 178 13.41 -4.91 -11.41
N ASP A 179 14.59 -5.55 -11.46
CA ASP A 179 15.01 -6.58 -10.50
C ASP A 179 15.16 -6.07 -9.04
N ASP A 180 15.31 -4.76 -8.85
CA ASP A 180 15.40 -4.09 -7.55
C ASP A 180 14.03 -3.86 -6.87
N VAL A 181 12.93 -3.96 -7.63
CA VAL A 181 11.58 -3.78 -7.09
C VAL A 181 11.25 -4.82 -6.00
N PRO A 182 11.43 -6.14 -6.21
CA PRO A 182 11.17 -7.13 -5.16
C PRO A 182 12.02 -6.93 -3.91
N GLU A 183 13.28 -6.49 -4.04
CA GLU A 183 14.14 -6.18 -2.91
C GLU A 183 13.61 -4.98 -2.13
N THR A 184 13.27 -3.90 -2.84
CA THR A 184 12.71 -2.68 -2.22
C THR A 184 11.37 -2.94 -1.54
N VAL A 185 10.53 -3.82 -2.11
CA VAL A 185 9.28 -4.28 -1.47
C VAL A 185 9.56 -4.94 -0.12
N ASN A 186 10.63 -5.73 -0.01
CA ASN A 186 10.99 -6.38 1.25
C ASN A 186 11.47 -5.35 2.28
N THR A 187 12.32 -4.41 1.88
CA THR A 187 12.72 -3.28 2.73
C THR A 187 11.52 -2.46 3.20
N LEU A 188 10.53 -2.26 2.34
CA LEU A 188 9.28 -1.60 2.69
C LEU A 188 8.51 -2.36 3.77
N PHE A 189 8.34 -3.67 3.62
CA PHE A 189 7.70 -4.51 4.64
C PHE A 189 8.46 -4.50 5.97
N GLU A 190 9.80 -4.54 5.92
CA GLU A 190 10.69 -4.42 7.08
C GLU A 190 10.56 -3.08 7.79
N SER A 191 10.29 -2.01 7.05
CA SER A 191 10.19 -0.67 7.62
C SER A 191 8.89 -0.37 8.37
N VAL A 192 7.86 -1.20 8.19
CA VAL A 192 6.62 -1.03 8.93
C VAL A 192 6.86 -1.57 10.33
N HIS A 193 6.44 -0.86 11.37
CA HIS A 193 6.48 -1.33 12.76
C HIS A 193 5.21 -0.92 13.52
N PRO A 194 4.69 -1.76 14.44
CA PRO A 194 3.72 -1.27 15.42
C PRO A 194 4.39 -0.23 16.33
N LEU A 195 3.65 0.79 16.73
CA LEU A 195 4.16 1.75 17.71
C LEU A 195 4.38 1.04 19.05
N PRO A 196 5.46 1.40 19.78
CA PRO A 196 5.70 0.85 21.11
C PRO A 196 4.53 1.19 22.03
N VAL A 197 4.08 0.20 22.82
CA VAL A 197 3.09 0.43 23.86
C VAL A 197 3.74 1.31 24.92
N GLU A 198 3.19 2.51 25.14
CA GLU A 198 3.57 3.33 26.30
C GLU A 198 3.08 2.61 27.56
N VAL A 199 3.97 1.83 28.19
CA VAL A 199 3.69 1.26 29.51
C VAL A 199 3.81 2.40 30.51
N PRO A 200 2.73 2.81 31.21
CA PRO A 200 2.86 3.84 32.23
C PRO A 200 3.82 3.34 33.30
N GLU A 201 4.89 4.09 33.59
CA GLU A 201 5.75 3.83 34.73
C GLU A 201 4.85 3.79 35.99
N GLN A 202 4.72 2.60 36.58
CA GLN A 202 4.04 2.45 37.85
C GLN A 202 4.93 3.10 38.92
N LEU A 203 4.54 4.32 39.33
CA LEU A 203 5.07 5.03 40.50
C LEU A 203 4.46 4.47 41.79
#